data_AF-A0A166G9K7-F1
#
_entry.id   AF-A0A166G9K7-F1
#
_cell.length_a   1.000
_cell.length_b   1.000
_cell.length_c   1.000
_cell.angle_alpha   90.00
_cell.angle_beta   90.00
_cell.angle_gamma   90.00
#
_symmetry.space_group_name_H-M   'P 1'
#
loop_
_entity.id
_entity.type
_entity.pdbx_description
1 polymer ?
#
loop_
_entity_poly.entity_id
_entity_poly.type
_entity_poly.pdbx_seq_one_letter_code
_entity_poly.pdbx_strand_id
1 'polypeptide(L)' 'MDIYVVMGRPGSRVARKRKKARIGFGHRVTKGDTQAWFKQGFGGIIQYHPEMIVSRRCIPFL' A
#
# COMPACT_ATOMS: atom_id res chain seq x y z
N MET A 1 9.22 1.48 -21.93
CA MET A 1 7.77 1.21 -21.81
C MET A 1 7.50 1.00 -20.34
N ASP A 2 6.56 1.76 -19.80
CA ASP A 2 6.37 1.84 -18.35
C ASP A 2 5.03 1.20 -17.97
N ILE A 3 5.06 0.32 -16.98
CA ILE A 3 3.88 -0.39 -16.47
C ILE A 3 3.62 0.09 -15.06
N TYR A 4 2.39 0.54 -14.80
CA TYR A 4 1.93 0.94 -13.46
C TYR A 4 0.75 0.10 -13.02
N VAL A 5 0.86 -0.53 -11.85
CA VAL A 5 -0.16 -1.43 -11.30
C VAL A 5 -0.67 -0.88 -9.98
N VAL A 6 -2.00 -0.78 -9.84
CA VAL A 6 -2.67 -0.32 -8.63
C VAL A 6 -3.32 -1.51 -7.92
N MET A 7 -2.91 -1.75 -6.68
CA MET A 7 -3.50 -2.79 -5.83
C MET A 7 -4.66 -2.21 -5.00
N GLY A 8 -5.72 -3.00 -4.81
CA GLY A 8 -6.88 -2.61 -4.01
C GLY A 8 -7.64 -3.79 -3.44
N ARG A 9 -8.30 -3.57 -2.29
CA ARG A 9 -9.25 -4.51 -1.70
C ARG A 9 -10.67 -4.22 -2.21
N PRO A 10 -11.56 -5.22 -2.26
CA PRO A 10 -12.96 -5.00 -2.63
C PRO A 10 -13.62 -4.07 -1.61
N GLY A 11 -14.22 -2.96 -2.06
CA GLY A 11 -14.83 -1.96 -1.18
C GLY A 11 -14.37 -0.51 -1.39
N SER A 12 -13.41 -0.27 -2.29
CA SER A 12 -12.88 1.07 -2.62
C SER A 12 -13.95 2.08 -3.10
N ARG A 13 -15.13 1.61 -3.53
CA ARG A 13 -16.26 2.45 -3.98
C ARG A 13 -16.77 3.40 -2.88
N VAL A 14 -16.57 3.07 -1.60
CA VAL A 14 -17.03 3.92 -0.47
C VAL A 14 -16.47 5.35 -0.54
N ALA A 15 -15.25 5.52 -1.04
CA ALA A 15 -14.64 6.84 -1.22
C ALA A 15 -15.05 7.56 -2.51
N ARG A 16 -15.69 6.85 -3.46
CA ARG A 16 -16.00 7.36 -4.80
C ARG A 16 -17.50 7.58 -5.05
N LYS A 17 -18.37 6.95 -4.27
CA LYS A 17 -19.84 7.07 -4.40
C LYS A 17 -20.35 8.48 -4.08
N ARG A 18 -21.60 8.82 -4.43
CA ARG A 18 -22.20 10.15 -4.20
C ARG A 18 -22.13 10.60 -2.74
N LYS A 19 -22.46 9.71 -1.79
CA LYS A 19 -22.29 9.93 -0.34
C LYS A 19 -20.95 9.33 0.13
N LYS A 20 -19.87 10.09 0.00
CA LYS A 20 -18.50 9.61 0.24
C LYS A 20 -18.22 9.43 1.73
N ALA A 21 -17.41 8.41 2.05
CA ALA A 21 -16.77 8.26 3.35
C ALA A 21 -15.30 7.84 3.18
N ARG A 22 -14.47 8.07 4.20
CA ARG A 22 -13.06 7.67 4.18
C ARG A 22 -12.93 6.16 4.29
N ILE A 23 -11.99 5.59 3.55
CA ILE A 23 -11.57 4.19 3.72
C ILE A 23 -10.75 4.10 5.02
N GLY A 24 -11.21 3.24 5.94
CA GLY A 24 -10.56 2.96 7.22
C GLY A 24 -9.16 2.37 7.05
N PHE A 25 -8.30 2.57 8.04
CA PHE A 25 -6.87 2.21 7.96
C PHE A 25 -6.66 0.72 7.66
N GLY A 26 -7.36 -0.17 8.36
CA GLY A 26 -7.23 -1.63 8.16
C GLY A 26 -7.68 -2.14 6.79
N HIS A 27 -8.43 -1.34 6.02
CA HIS A 27 -8.83 -1.68 4.66
C HIS A 27 -7.84 -1.17 3.60
N ARG A 28 -6.92 -0.28 3.96
CA ARG A 28 -5.90 0.22 3.03
C ARG A 28 -4.87 -0.87 2.77
N VAL A 29 -4.34 -0.90 1.55
CA VAL A 29 -3.23 -1.78 1.19
C VAL A 29 -1.93 -1.13 1.67
N THR A 30 -1.12 -1.88 2.40
CA THR A 30 0.21 -1.44 2.82
C THR A 30 1.29 -1.91 1.84
N LYS A 31 2.50 -1.34 1.98
CA LYS A 31 3.68 -1.79 1.23
C LYS A 31 3.95 -3.28 1.46
N GLY A 32 3.84 -3.75 2.71
CA GLY A 32 4.06 -5.15 3.06
C GLY A 32 3.08 -6.11 2.39
N ASP A 33 1.78 -5.76 2.38
CA ASP A 33 0.75 -6.58 1.74
C ASP A 33 1.00 -6.76 0.23
N THR A 34 1.42 -5.69 -0.43
CA THR A 34 1.71 -5.70 -1.87
C THR A 34 2.93 -6.55 -2.19
N GLN A 35 3.97 -6.46 -1.34
CA GLN A 35 5.16 -7.28 -1.47
C GLN A 35 4.86 -8.77 -1.28
N ALA A 36 4.02 -9.12 -0.29
CA ALA A 36 3.59 -10.48 -0.06
C ALA A 36 2.78 -11.04 -1.24
N TRP A 37 1.83 -10.26 -1.76
CA TRP A 37 1.04 -10.64 -2.93
C TRP A 37 1.92 -10.91 -4.17
N PHE A 38 2.90 -10.04 -4.42
CA PHE A 38 3.80 -10.18 -5.58
C PHE A 38 4.70 -11.42 -5.46
N LYS A 39 5.24 -11.67 -4.26
CA LYS A 39 6.07 -12.85 -3.98
C LYS A 39 5.27 -14.16 -4.10
N GLN A 40 4.07 -14.21 -3.51
CA GLN A 40 3.25 -15.42 -3.48
C GLN A 40 2.61 -15.76 -4.83
N GLY A 41 2.10 -14.76 -5.54
CA GLY A 41 1.37 -14.98 -6.79
C GLY A 41 2.26 -15.30 -7.99
N PHE A 42 3.47 -14.74 -8.03
CA PHE A 42 4.32 -14.76 -9.22
C PHE A 42 5.76 -15.21 -8.96
N GLY A 43 6.12 -15.56 -7.71
CA GLY A 43 7.51 -15.89 -7.37
C GLY A 43 8.47 -14.71 -7.54
N GLY A 44 7.97 -13.48 -7.56
CA GLY A 44 8.75 -12.29 -7.86
C GLY A 44 9.80 -11.97 -6.80
N ILE A 45 11.03 -11.73 -7.23
CA ILE A 45 12.14 -11.31 -6.35
C ILE A 45 12.10 -9.78 -6.23
N ILE A 46 12.02 -9.29 -5.00
CA ILE A 46 12.07 -7.86 -4.70
C ILE A 46 13.50 -7.54 -4.25
N GLN A 47 14.22 -6.75 -5.03
CA GLN A 47 15.52 -6.20 -4.61
C GLN A 47 15.29 -5.01 -3.69
N TYR A 48 15.73 -5.10 -2.44
CA TYR A 48 15.63 -4.02 -1.46
C TYR A 48 16.94 -3.23 -1.42
N HIS A 49 16.86 -1.91 -1.44
CA HIS A 49 17.87 -1.04 -0.84
C HIS A 49 17.44 -0.74 0.61
N PRO A 50 18.33 -0.86 1.61
CA PRO A 50 17.97 -0.86 3.04
C PRO A 50 17.36 0.46 3.58
N GLU A 51 17.45 1.57 2.85
CA GLU A 51 17.10 2.92 3.33
C GLU A 51 15.58 3.24 3.46
N MET A 52 14.68 2.28 3.26
CA MET A 52 13.22 2.54 3.32
C MET A 52 12.45 1.70 4.35
N ILE A 53 13.15 1.13 5.34
CA ILE A 53 12.51 0.40 6.44
C ILE A 53 12.30 1.30 7.67
N VAL A 54 12.99 2.45 7.78
CA VAL A 54 12.82 3.39 8.90
C VAL A 54 12.34 4.76 8.41
N SER A 55 11.07 4.85 8.02
CA SER A 55 10.30 6.11 8.18
C SER A 55 9.35 5.96 9.36
N ARG A 56 9.95 5.59 10.50
CA ARG A 56 9.39 5.79 11.84
C ARG A 56 10.47 6.44 12.67
N ARG A 57 10.50 7.77 12.63
CA ARG A 57 10.92 8.75 13.67
C ARG A 57 11.60 9.96 13.02
N CYS A 58 10.85 11.06 12.95
CA CYS A 58 11.21 12.36 13.51
C CYS A 58 9.89 13.09 13.80
N ILE A 59 9.35 12.85 15.00
CA ILE A 59 8.52 13.86 15.67
C ILE A 59 9.54 14.74 16.42
N PRO A 60 9.38 16.06 16.43
CA PRO A 60 9.29 16.68 17.73
C PRO A 60 8.02 17.52 17.83
N PHE A 61 7.40 17.39 19.00
CA PHE A 61 6.53 18.38 19.62
C PHE A 61 6.86 19.80 19.13
N LEU A 62 5.97 20.35 18.30
CA LEU A 62 5.68 21.77 18.12
C LEU A 62 4.31 21.87 17.44
#